data_AF-A0A2I2YUH3-F1
#
_entry.id   AF-A0A2I2YUH3-F1
#
_cell.length_a   1.000
_cell.length_b   1.000
_cell.length_c   1.000
_cell.angle_alpha   90.00
_cell.angle_beta   90.00
_cell.angle_gamma   90.00
#
_symmetry.space_group_name_H-M   'P 1'
#
loop_
_entity.id
_entity.type
_entity.pdbx_description
1 polymer ?
#
loop_
_entity_poly.entity_id
_entity_poly.type
_entity_poly.pdbx_seq_one_letter_code
_entity_poly.pdbx_strand_id
1 'polypeptide(L)'
;AIKFLNGNGDLDFSTFLTIMHMQIKQEDPRKEILLAMLMADKEKKGYIMASDLRSKLTSLGEKLTHKEVDDLFKEGDIEPNGKVKYDEFIHKITLPGRDY
;
A
#
# COMPACT_ATOMS: atom_id res chain seq x y z
N ALA A 1 -26.16 8.31 9.04
CA ALA A 1 -24.98 8.50 9.92
C ALA A 1 -24.60 7.13 10.48
N ILE A 2 -23.40 6.65 10.19
CA ILE A 2 -22.92 5.38 10.74
C ILE A 2 -22.52 5.67 12.20
N LYS A 3 -23.20 5.02 13.16
CA LYS A 3 -23.07 5.32 14.58
C LYS A 3 -21.94 4.46 15.15
N PHE A 4 -20.71 4.99 15.11
CA PHE A 4 -19.47 4.33 15.55
C PHE A 4 -19.16 4.51 17.05
N LEU A 5 -20.10 5.06 17.81
CA LEU A 5 -19.92 5.38 19.23
C LEU A 5 -21.06 4.77 20.03
N ASN A 6 -20.73 4.13 21.14
CA ASN A 6 -21.73 3.69 22.11
C ASN A 6 -22.44 4.91 22.71
N GLY A 7 -23.58 4.69 23.36
CA GLY A 7 -24.43 5.76 23.93
C GLY A 7 -23.71 6.74 24.87
N ASN A 8 -22.52 6.39 25.37
CA ASN A 8 -21.69 7.20 26.25
C ASN A 8 -20.55 7.93 25.54
N GLY A 9 -20.41 7.81 24.21
CA GLY A 9 -19.30 8.39 23.44
C GLY A 9 -18.01 7.56 23.45
N ASP A 10 -17.99 6.44 24.16
CA ASP A 10 -16.86 5.53 24.20
C ASP A 10 -16.83 4.57 23.01
N LEU A 11 -15.61 4.27 22.56
CA LEU A 11 -15.33 3.31 21.50
C LEU A 11 -14.94 1.98 22.14
N ASP A 12 -15.83 1.00 22.08
CA ASP A 12 -15.51 -0.35 22.57
C ASP A 12 -14.59 -1.09 21.58
N PHE A 13 -13.93 -2.14 22.08
CA PHE A 13 -12.94 -2.88 21.30
C PHE A 13 -13.55 -3.57 20.07
N SER A 14 -14.81 -4.03 20.14
CA SER A 14 -15.51 -4.58 18.98
C SER A 14 -15.76 -3.55 17.88
N THR A 15 -16.08 -2.32 18.27
CA THR A 15 -16.29 -1.19 17.38
C THR A 15 -14.96 -0.73 16.80
N PHE A 16 -13.89 -0.69 17.60
CA PHE A 16 -12.52 -0.48 17.11
C PHE A 16 -12.15 -1.46 16.00
N LEU A 17 -12.33 -2.77 16.25
CA LEU A 17 -12.03 -3.82 15.28
C LEU A 17 -12.89 -3.69 14.03
N THR A 18 -14.17 -3.33 14.18
CA THR A 18 -15.08 -3.12 13.05
C THR A 18 -14.64 -1.92 12.21
N ILE A 19 -14.25 -0.82 12.84
CA ILE A 19 -13.74 0.38 12.16
C ILE A 19 -12.44 0.06 11.44
N MET A 20 -11.49 -0.59 12.10
CA MET A 20 -10.21 -1.00 11.50
C MET A 20 -10.43 -1.93 10.31
N HIS A 21 -11.27 -2.95 10.46
CA HIS A 21 -11.61 -3.87 9.37
C HIS A 21 -12.37 -3.18 8.22
N MET A 22 -13.17 -2.14 8.49
CA MET A 22 -13.82 -1.32 7.48
C MET A 22 -12.85 -0.33 6.80
N GLN A 23 -11.86 0.22 7.50
CA GLN A 23 -10.83 1.09 6.91
C GLN A 23 -9.88 0.30 6.00
N ILE A 24 -9.39 -0.85 6.45
CA ILE A 24 -8.54 -1.76 5.65
C ILE A 24 -9.23 -2.18 4.34
N LYS A 25 -10.57 -2.16 4.28
CA LYS A 25 -11.34 -2.46 3.07
C LYS A 25 -11.60 -1.24 2.17
N GLN A 26 -11.49 -0.02 2.69
CA GLN A 26 -11.75 1.22 1.94
C GLN A 26 -10.48 1.75 1.25
N GLU A 27 -9.33 1.63 1.91
CA GLU A 27 -8.03 1.82 1.28
C GLU A 27 -7.63 0.49 0.65
N ASP A 28 -7.71 0.39 -0.67
CA ASP A 28 -7.09 -0.72 -1.40
C ASP A 28 -5.69 -0.26 -1.83
N PRO A 29 -4.66 -0.35 -0.96
CA PRO A 29 -3.31 0.12 -1.26
C PRO A 29 -2.76 -0.54 -2.53
N ARG A 30 -3.28 -1.72 -2.89
CA ARG A 30 -2.96 -2.42 -4.14
C ARG A 30 -3.33 -1.62 -5.35
N LYS A 31 -4.55 -1.07 -5.35
CA LYS A 31 -5.08 -0.26 -6.44
C LYS A 31 -4.27 1.03 -6.57
N GLU A 32 -3.91 1.65 -5.45
CA GLU A 32 -3.12 2.89 -5.45
C GLU A 32 -1.69 2.65 -5.95
N ILE A 33 -1.04 1.59 -5.48
CA ILE A 33 0.30 1.19 -5.93
C ILE A 33 0.28 0.84 -7.42
N LEU A 34 -0.74 0.09 -7.88
CA LEU A 34 -0.90 -0.23 -9.30
C LEU A 34 -1.07 1.04 -10.15
N LEU A 35 -1.90 1.98 -9.70
CA LEU A 35 -2.09 3.26 -10.39
C LEU A 35 -0.79 4.07 -10.43
N ALA A 36 -0.05 4.14 -9.33
CA ALA A 36 1.25 4.81 -9.27
C ALA A 36 2.25 4.22 -10.27
N MET A 37 2.27 2.88 -10.39
CA MET A 37 3.12 2.16 -11.32
C MET A 37 2.72 2.39 -12.79
N LEU A 38 1.43 2.35 -13.11
CA LEU A 38 0.91 2.64 -14.45
C LEU A 38 1.15 4.10 -14.86
N MET A 39 1.07 5.04 -13.93
CA MET A 39 1.39 6.45 -14.19
C MET A 39 2.89 6.68 -14.40
N ALA A 40 3.73 5.85 -13.78
CA ALA A 40 5.18 5.92 -13.94
C ALA A 40 5.65 5.29 -15.26
N ASP A 41 5.04 4.20 -15.72
CA ASP A 41 5.41 3.50 -16.95
C ASP A 41 4.67 4.01 -18.19
N LYS A 42 5.05 5.21 -18.61
CA LYS A 42 4.49 5.84 -19.82
C LYS A 42 4.70 5.03 -21.10
N GLU A 43 5.75 4.20 -21.11
CA GLU A 43 6.17 3.42 -22.27
C GLU A 43 5.61 1.98 -22.25
N LYS A 44 4.84 1.60 -21.22
CA LYS A 44 4.24 0.27 -21.05
C LYS A 44 5.27 -0.87 -21.15
N LYS A 45 6.44 -0.66 -20.57
CA LYS A 45 7.54 -1.64 -20.49
C LYS A 45 7.20 -2.87 -19.64
N GLY A 46 6.19 -2.78 -18.76
CA GLY A 46 5.90 -3.86 -17.81
C GLY A 46 6.74 -3.80 -16.54
N TYR A 47 7.59 -2.77 -16.40
CA TYR A 47 8.40 -2.51 -15.21
C TYR A 47 8.73 -1.02 -15.09
N ILE A 48 9.02 -0.56 -13.86
CA ILE A 48 9.62 0.75 -13.58
C ILE A 48 10.91 0.61 -12.79
N MET A 49 11.72 1.67 -12.71
CA MET A 49 12.86 1.67 -11.79
C MET A 49 12.37 1.83 -10.35
N ALA A 50 13.05 1.19 -9.40
CA ALA A 50 12.77 1.35 -7.98
C ALA A 50 12.86 2.83 -7.53
N SER A 51 13.80 3.60 -8.10
CA SER A 51 13.92 5.04 -7.88
C SER A 51 12.70 5.84 -8.34
N ASP A 52 12.12 5.48 -9.48
CA ASP A 52 10.92 6.11 -10.02
C ASP A 52 9.69 5.78 -9.17
N LEU A 53 9.58 4.52 -8.74
CA LEU A 53 8.52 4.06 -7.84
C LEU A 53 8.58 4.81 -6.51
N ARG A 54 9.77 4.91 -5.91
CA ARG A 54 10.01 5.68 -4.67
C ARG A 54 9.54 7.11 -4.82
N SER A 55 9.96 7.79 -5.90
CA SER A 55 9.55 9.16 -6.18
C SER A 55 8.03 9.30 -6.28
N LYS A 56 7.34 8.34 -6.90
CA LYS A 56 5.87 8.37 -7.02
C LYS A 56 5.17 8.11 -5.68
N LEU A 57 5.60 7.11 -4.93
CA LEU A 57 5.03 6.79 -3.62
C LEU A 57 5.21 7.91 -2.58
N THR A 58 6.29 8.69 -2.68
CA THR A 58 6.49 9.88 -1.82
C THR A 58 5.80 11.14 -2.35
N SER A 59 5.22 11.11 -3.55
CA SER A 59 4.62 12.30 -4.20
C SER A 59 3.13 12.17 -4.47
N LEU A 60 2.58 10.95 -4.48
CA LEU A 60 1.18 10.66 -4.75
C LEU A 60 0.38 10.57 -3.44
N GLY A 61 -0.75 11.29 -3.35
CA GLY A 61 -1.73 11.11 -2.28
C GLY A 61 -1.17 11.29 -0.86
N GLU A 62 -1.55 10.38 0.04
CA GLU A 62 -1.00 10.27 1.39
C GLU A 62 0.42 9.70 1.29
N LYS A 63 1.40 10.58 1.49
CA LYS A 63 2.78 10.30 1.13
C LYS A 63 3.37 9.32 2.11
N LEU A 64 3.83 8.18 1.59
CA LEU A 64 4.72 7.31 2.36
C LEU A 64 5.99 8.07 2.68
N THR A 65 6.45 7.94 3.91
CA THR A 65 7.78 8.38 4.33
C THR A 65 8.84 7.55 3.62
N HIS A 66 10.05 8.08 3.52
CA HIS A 66 11.18 7.32 2.97
C HIS A 66 11.40 5.98 3.66
N LYS A 67 11.17 5.94 4.98
CA LYS A 67 11.28 4.71 5.77
C LYS A 67 10.22 3.68 5.37
N GLU A 68 8.96 4.08 5.24
CA GLU A 68 7.88 3.17 4.82
C GLU A 68 8.11 2.62 3.40
N VAL A 69 8.67 3.43 2.49
CA VAL A 69 9.05 2.95 1.16
C VAL A 69 10.21 1.96 1.24
N ASP A 70 11.21 2.21 2.09
CA ASP A 70 12.35 1.30 2.27
C ASP A 70 11.88 -0.04 2.89
N ASP A 71 10.96 0.00 3.85
CA ASP A 71 10.34 -1.19 4.44
C ASP A 71 9.52 -1.96 3.39
N LEU A 72 8.72 -1.28 2.58
CA LEU A 72 7.95 -1.87 1.47
C LEU A 72 8.85 -2.52 0.41
N PHE A 73 9.98 -1.89 0.07
CA PHE A 73 10.92 -2.45 -0.90
C PHE A 73 11.64 -3.67 -0.34
N LYS A 74 11.94 -3.68 0.96
CA LYS A 74 12.53 -4.83 1.64
C LYS A 74 11.56 -6.01 1.67
N GLU A 75 10.29 -5.79 1.97
CA GLU A 75 9.25 -6.82 1.92
C GLU A 75 9.01 -7.34 0.50
N GLY A 76 9.04 -6.44 -0.49
CA GLY A 76 8.94 -6.79 -1.91
C GLY A 76 10.21 -7.42 -2.50
N ASP A 77 11.31 -7.49 -1.73
CA ASP A 77 12.62 -7.94 -2.21
C ASP A 77 13.00 -7.22 -3.52
N ILE A 78 12.94 -5.88 -3.44
CA ILE A 78 13.30 -4.95 -4.52
C ILE A 78 14.67 -4.36 -4.23
N GLU A 79 15.57 -4.47 -5.20
CA GLU A 79 16.84 -3.78 -5.16
C GLU A 79 16.65 -2.25 -5.33
N PRO A 80 17.39 -1.41 -4.59
CA PRO A 80 17.25 0.06 -4.64
C PRO A 80 17.40 0.70 -6.04
N ASN A 81 18.16 0.05 -6.93
CA ASN A 81 18.37 0.45 -8.32
C ASN A 81 17.86 -0.61 -9.31
N GLY A 82 17.03 -1.54 -8.84
CA GLY A 82 16.50 -2.65 -9.62
C GLY A 82 15.29 -2.26 -10.47
N LYS A 83 14.91 -3.20 -11.34
CA LYS A 83 13.65 -3.14 -12.08
C LYS A 83 12.54 -3.73 -11.23
N VAL A 84 11.45 -2.99 -11.08
CA VAL A 84 10.24 -3.46 -10.39
C VAL A 84 9.20 -3.83 -11.44
N LYS A 85 8.94 -5.14 -11.60
CA LYS A 85 7.85 -5.64 -12.45
C LYS A 85 6.53 -5.60 -11.68
N TYR A 86 5.46 -5.20 -12.36
CA TYR A 86 4.15 -5.01 -11.72
C TYR A 86 3.60 -6.28 -11.11
N ASP A 87 3.60 -7.37 -11.89
CA ASP A 87 2.97 -8.62 -11.50
C ASP A 87 3.64 -9.22 -10.25
N GLU A 88 4.98 -9.23 -10.24
CA GLU A 88 5.78 -9.74 -9.13
C GLU A 88 5.61 -8.87 -7.87
N PHE A 89 5.64 -7.54 -8.02
CA PHE A 89 5.54 -6.64 -6.87
C PHE A 89 4.14 -6.67 -6.24
N ILE A 90 3.09 -6.57 -7.06
CA ILE A 90 1.71 -6.70 -6.57
C ILE A 90 1.53 -8.09 -5.95
N HIS A 91 2.02 -9.16 -6.55
CA HIS A 91 1.87 -10.49 -5.93
C HIS A 91 2.53 -10.56 -4.54
N LYS A 92 3.75 -10.02 -4.39
CA LYS A 92 4.47 -10.05 -3.11
C LYS A 92 3.82 -9.22 -2.01
N ILE A 93 3.33 -8.01 -2.31
CA ILE A 93 2.74 -7.11 -1.30
C ILE A 93 1.27 -7.46 -0.98
N THR A 94 0.64 -8.35 -1.75
CA THR A 94 -0.79 -8.68 -1.62
C THR A 94 -1.06 -10.08 -1.11
N LEU A 95 -0.03 -10.92 -1.07
CA LEU A 95 -0.11 -12.17 -0.32
C LEU A 95 -0.11 -11.83 1.17
N PRO A 96 -1.10 -12.30 1.95
CA PRO A 96 -0.97 -12.28 3.40
C PRO A 96 0.32 -13.04 3.72
N GLY A 97 1.19 -12.42 4.53
CA GLY A 97 2.39 -13.08 5.02
C GLY A 97 2.01 -14.48 5.47
N ARG A 98 2.72 -15.50 4.99
CA ARG A 98 2.45 -16.88 5.40
C ARG A 98 2.77 -16.96 6.89
N ASP A 99 1.75 -16.75 7.72
CA ASP A 99 1.77 -17.09 9.12
C ASP A 99 1.97 -18.61 9.20
N TYR A 100 3.20 -19.03 9.52
CA TYR A 100 3.56 -20.41 9.89
C TYR A 100 4.05 -20.41 11.32
#